data_AF-A0A2T4U0G5-F1
#
_entry.id   AF-A0A2T4U0G5-F1
#
_cell.length_a   1.000
_cell.length_b   1.000
_cell.length_c   1.000
_cell.angle_alpha   90.00
_cell.angle_beta   90.00
_cell.angle_gamma   90.00
#
_symmetry.space_group_name_H-M   'P 1'
#
loop_
_entity.id
_entity.type
_entity.pdbx_description
1 polymer ?
#
loop_
_entity_poly.entity_id
_entity_poly.type
_entity_poly.pdbx_seq_one_letter_code
_entity_poly.pdbx_strand_id
1 'polypeptide(L)' 'MKTLTIRTTIGANHQLTIPLPEDFPSGPTEVVVILNPLAEHLDLKARGWTESDAAETRARLKSFEADWEALGMEAYDAL' A
#
# COMPACT_ATOMS: atom_id res chain seq x y z
N MET A 1 -11.35 23.02 15.97
CA MET A 1 -11.63 22.00 14.94
C MET A 1 -11.56 20.64 15.59
N LYS A 2 -12.61 19.82 15.48
CA LYS A 2 -12.54 18.41 15.88
C LYS A 2 -12.14 17.61 14.64
N THR A 3 -11.02 16.90 14.71
CA THR A 3 -10.57 16.01 13.64
C THR A 3 -11.11 14.62 13.91
N LEU A 4 -11.90 14.08 12.98
CA LEU A 4 -12.42 12.72 13.04
C LEU A 4 -11.60 11.84 12.10
N THR A 5 -10.86 10.88 12.65
CA THR A 5 -10.05 9.95 11.86
C THR A 5 -10.83 8.66 11.64
N ILE A 6 -11.30 8.43 10.42
CA ILE A 6 -12.00 7.20 10.03
C ILE A 6 -11.05 6.36 9.18
N ARG A 7 -10.68 5.17 9.68
CA ARG A 7 -9.92 4.18 8.92
C ARG A 7 -10.89 3.27 8.18
N THR A 8 -10.74 3.17 6.87
CA THR A 8 -11.55 2.28 6.04
C THR A 8 -10.78 1.89 4.79
N THR A 9 -11.12 0.74 4.22
CA THR A 9 -10.45 0.17 3.05
C THR A 9 -11.28 0.46 1.80
N ILE A 10 -10.66 1.01 0.77
CA ILE A 10 -11.31 1.23 -0.52
C ILE A 10 -11.39 -0.12 -1.25
N GLY A 11 -12.62 -0.61 -1.47
CA GLY A 11 -12.84 -1.84 -2.23
C GLY A 11 -12.57 -1.67 -3.73
N ALA A 12 -12.57 -2.78 -4.48
CA ALA A 12 -12.26 -2.80 -5.92
C ALA A 12 -13.14 -1.88 -6.79
N ASN A 13 -14.31 -1.48 -6.29
CA ASN A 13 -15.22 -0.56 -6.96
C ASN A 13 -14.85 0.92 -6.78
N HIS A 14 -13.74 1.20 -6.09
CA HIS A 14 -13.22 2.56 -5.83
C HIS A 14 -14.21 3.49 -5.11
N GLN A 15 -15.11 2.92 -4.30
CA GLN A 15 -16.09 3.67 -3.51
C GLN A 15 -15.71 3.72 -2.03
N LEU A 16 -15.94 4.89 -1.42
CA LEU A 16 -15.67 5.19 -0.02
C LEU A 16 -16.96 5.71 0.64
N THR A 17 -17.53 4.93 1.56
CA THR A 17 -18.70 5.35 2.36
C THR A 17 -18.25 5.68 3.77
N ILE A 18 -18.50 6.91 4.21
CA ILE A 18 -18.11 7.41 5.54
C ILE A 18 -19.39 7.61 6.36
N PRO A 19 -19.75 6.68 7.26
CA PRO A 19 -20.89 6.88 8.15
C PRO A 19 -20.54 7.98 9.18
N LEU A 20 -21.38 9.02 9.25
CA LEU A 20 -21.28 10.04 10.27
C LEU A 20 -22.05 9.59 11.52
N PRO A 21 -21.55 9.85 12.74
CA PRO A 21 -22.25 9.50 13.97
C PRO A 21 -23.48 10.39 14.17
N GLU A 22 -24.48 9.89 14.90
CA GLU A 22 -25.77 10.58 15.09
C GLU A 22 -25.65 11.92 15.83
N ASP A 23 -24.57 12.12 16.60
CA ASP A 23 -24.26 13.35 17.33
C ASP A 23 -23.50 14.38 16.48
N PHE A 24 -23.35 14.15 15.18
CA PHE A 24 -22.63 15.06 14.29
C PHE A 24 -23.37 16.41 14.17
N PRO A 25 -22.71 17.55 14.42
CA PRO A 25 -23.37 18.84 14.45
C PRO A 25 -23.93 19.23 13.08
N SER A 26 -25.18 19.67 13.06
CA SER A 26 -25.82 20.23 11.88
C SER A 26 -25.24 21.61 11.54
N GLY A 27 -24.60 21.74 10.38
CA GLY A 27 -23.98 22.98 9.90
C GLY A 27 -23.01 22.74 8.73
N PRO A 28 -22.49 23.82 8.09
CA PRO A 28 -21.50 23.69 7.04
C PRO A 28 -20.23 23.01 7.58
N THR A 29 -19.83 21.92 6.94
CA THR A 29 -18.73 21.07 7.36
C THR A 29 -17.73 20.91 6.22
N GLU A 30 -16.45 21.10 6.53
CA GLU A 30 -15.36 20.82 5.62
C GLU A 30 -14.91 19.36 5.76
N VAL A 31 -14.78 18.65 4.64
CA VAL A 31 -14.35 17.25 4.60
C VAL A 31 -13.01 17.18 3.86
N VAL A 32 -11.96 16.72 4.55
CA VAL A 32 -10.63 16.51 3.98
C VAL A 32 -10.36 15.01 3.90
N VAL A 33 -10.22 14.48 2.69
CA VAL A 33 -9.88 13.07 2.44
C VAL A 33 -8.45 13.00 1.97
N ILE A 34 -7.59 12.32 2.73
CA ILE A 34 -6.19 12.07 2.36
C ILE A 34 -6.07 10.60 1.95
N LEU A 35 -5.80 10.37 0.67
CA LEU A 35 -5.56 9.04 0.12
C LEU A 35 -4.06 8.79 0.08
N ASN A 36 -3.56 7.99 1.02
CA ASN A 36 -2.20 7.47 0.95
C ASN A 36 -2.27 6.05 0.36
N PRO A 37 -1.83 5.85 -0.90
CA PRO A 37 -1.80 4.51 -1.46
C PRO A 37 -0.88 3.61 -0.62
N LEU A 38 -1.44 2.49 -0.12
CA LEU A 38 -0.72 1.53 0.73
C LEU A 38 0.29 0.69 -0.06
N ALA A 39 0.18 0.66 -1.38
CA ALA A 39 1.14 0.01 -2.26
C ALA A 39 1.86 1.08 -3.07
N GLU A 40 3.13 1.31 -2.76
CA GLU A 40 4.08 1.72 -3.78
C GLU A 40 4.24 0.53 -4.73
N HIS A 41 3.31 0.35 -5.65
CA HIS A 41 3.59 -0.48 -6.81
C HIS A 41 4.74 0.19 -7.55
N LEU A 42 5.92 -0.42 -7.45
CA LEU A 42 7.10 0.01 -8.16
C LEU A 42 6.83 -0.21 -9.65
N ASP A 43 6.36 0.82 -10.36
CA ASP A 43 6.20 0.75 -11.81
C ASP A 43 7.60 0.70 -12.45
N LEU A 44 8.02 -0.52 -12.78
CA LEU A 44 9.31 -0.79 -13.42
C LEU A 44 9.34 -0.27 -14.86
N LYS A 45 8.20 -0.30 -15.57
CA LYS A 45 8.10 0.23 -16.94
C LYS A 45 8.28 1.74 -16.95
N ALA A 46 7.66 2.46 -16.01
CA ALA A 46 7.87 3.90 -15.83
C ALA A 46 9.32 4.26 -15.45
N ARG A 47 10.07 3.31 -14.88
CA ARG A 47 11.50 3.43 -14.57
C ARG A 47 12.42 2.98 -15.70
N GLY A 48 11.88 2.70 -16.88
CA GLY A 48 12.66 2.35 -18.08
C GLY A 48 13.07 0.88 -18.18
N TRP A 49 12.53 0.01 -17.32
CA TRP A 49 12.81 -1.42 -17.42
C TRP A 49 11.99 -2.06 -18.53
N THR A 50 12.65 -2.86 -19.35
CA THR A 50 11.97 -3.74 -20.30
C THR A 50 11.49 -5.02 -19.63
N GLU A 51 10.59 -5.75 -20.29
CA GLU A 51 10.15 -7.06 -19.81
C GLU A 51 11.32 -8.06 -19.77
N SER A 52 12.31 -7.92 -20.66
CA SER A 52 13.53 -8.73 -20.67
C SER A 52 14.40 -8.46 -19.44
N ASP A 53 14.62 -7.18 -19.09
CA ASP A 53 15.44 -6.80 -17.93
C ASP A 53 14.82 -7.30 -16.62
N ALA A 54 13.48 -7.21 -16.53
CA ALA A 54 12.73 -7.73 -15.39
C ALA A 54 12.82 -9.26 -15.29
N ALA A 55 12.71 -9.97 -16.42
CA ALA A 55 12.81 -11.43 -16.46
C ALA A 55 14.22 -11.92 -16.09
N GLU A 56 15.28 -11.30 -16.63
CA GLU A 56 16.66 -11.61 -16.30
C GLU A 56 16.94 -11.38 -14.81
N THR A 57 16.55 -10.21 -14.29
CA THR A 57 16.75 -9.86 -12.89
C THR A 57 15.98 -10.83 -11.97
N ARG A 58 14.75 -11.20 -12.33
CA ARG A 58 13.98 -12.20 -11.58
C ARG A 58 14.69 -13.56 -11.58
N ALA A 59 15.24 -13.98 -12.71
CA ALA A 59 16.00 -15.23 -12.79
C ALA A 59 17.24 -15.22 -11.91
N ARG A 60 17.94 -14.08 -11.83
CA ARG A 60 19.11 -13.88 -10.96
C ARG A 60 18.74 -13.89 -9.47
N LEU A 61 17.63 -13.25 -9.11
CA LEU A 61 17.17 -13.20 -7.72
C LEU A 61 16.54 -14.52 -7.24
N LYS A 62 16.09 -15.37 -8.17
CA LYS A 62 15.47 -16.67 -7.84
C LYS A 62 16.40 -17.59 -7.05
N SER A 63 17.71 -17.54 -7.28
CA SER A 63 18.66 -18.32 -6.47
C SER A 63 18.76 -17.80 -5.03
N PHE A 64 18.58 -16.49 -4.86
CA PHE A 64 18.65 -15.84 -3.56
C PHE A 64 17.38 -16.05 -2.73
N GLU A 65 16.24 -16.27 -3.37
CA GLU A 65 14.97 -16.59 -2.69
C GLU A 65 15.10 -17.79 -1.76
N ALA A 66 15.73 -18.88 -2.21
CA ALA A 66 15.95 -20.06 -1.38
C ALA A 66 16.91 -19.79 -0.20
N ASP A 67 17.93 -18.96 -0.42
CA ASP A 67 18.87 -18.57 0.63
C ASP A 67 18.22 -17.63 1.64
N TRP A 68 17.30 -16.78 1.21
CA TRP A 68 16.55 -15.84 2.05
C TRP A 68 15.46 -16.53 2.88
N GLU A 69 14.87 -17.62 2.35
CA GLU A 69 13.89 -18.46 3.07
C GLU A 69 14.58 -19.53 3.96
N ALA A 70 15.91 -19.54 4.04
CA ALA A 70 16.64 -20.47 4.88
C ALA A 70 16.41 -20.20 6.38
N LEU A 71 16.41 -21.26 7.18
CA LEU A 71 16.19 -21.17 8.62
C LEU A 71 17.24 -20.27 9.30
N GLY A 72 16.78 -19.28 10.07
CA GLY A 72 17.61 -18.26 10.72
C GLY A 72 17.67 -16.94 9.96
N MET A 73 17.17 -16.87 8.72
CA MET A 73 17.11 -15.62 7.96
C MET A 73 15.97 -14.71 8.41
N GLU A 74 14.94 -15.25 9.06
CA GLU A 74 13.88 -14.47 9.71
C GLU A 74 14.40 -13.50 10.78
N ALA A 75 15.63 -13.73 11.30
CA ALA A 75 16.29 -12.84 12.22
C ALA A 75 16.61 -11.46 11.60
N TYR A 76 16.79 -11.40 10.28
CA TYR A 76 17.04 -10.13 9.57
C TYR A 76 15.78 -9.27 9.45
N ASP A 77 14.57 -9.86 9.46
CA ASP A 77 13.31 -9.11 9.42
C ASP A 77 13.04 -8.34 10.73
N ALA A 78 13.75 -8.69 11.81
CA ALA A 78 13.63 -8.07 13.13
C ALA A 78 14.60 -6.89 13.38
N LEU A 79 15.46 -6.56 12.41
CA LEU A 79 16.37 -5.40 12.45
C LEU A 79 15.73 -4.16 11.80
#